data_AF-A0A4R4X3F3-F1
#
_entry.id   AF-A0A4R4X3F3-F1
#
_cell.length_a   1.000
_cell.length_b   1.000
_cell.length_c   1.000
_cell.angle_alpha   90.00
_cell.angle_beta   90.00
_cell.angle_gamma   90.00
#
_symmetry.space_group_name_H-M   'P 1'
#
loop_
_entity.id
_entity.type
_entity.pdbx_description
1 polymer ?
#
loop_
_entity_poly.entity_id
_entity_poly.type
_entity_poly.pdbx_seq_one_letter_code
_entity_poly.pdbx_strand_id
1 'polypeptide(L)'
;MGLFSGDSGSKDDDAGGEAPGLWQERGFVASAIVVGAVVVCLLVWFFARDPGTPATQPTASPSVVEPTEQPTGEPTVPPATPTDEPTPTSTPSGPPASGRGGCYTKNPDQGRPRVAPSGVTWQFEANMLIPLQQEGGPAVTDESGVLSCFAHSPTGAVLAAMVTLGQIRNPELTDRVLAARIAPGPGRNRAISEARVTRTPRNEGDASQFTGFKVIDYTKDRAIVYIAVRLDSQKIAALPVTLTWSRGDWRIVLQEDGSFNGSVQPDVLRSLDGYIRFRGA
;
A
#
# COMPACT_ATOMS: atom_id res chain seq x y z
N MET A 1 -97.05 4.35 23.34
CA MET A 1 -97.48 4.68 21.97
C MET A 1 -96.27 4.58 21.07
N GLY A 2 -96.38 3.89 19.93
CA GLY A 2 -95.35 3.90 18.87
C GLY A 2 -94.67 2.56 18.62
N LEU A 3 -95.34 1.70 17.85
CA LEU A 3 -94.73 0.63 17.03
C LEU A 3 -93.85 1.27 15.94
N PHE A 4 -92.84 0.56 15.42
CA PHE A 4 -92.67 0.26 13.98
C PHE A 4 -91.40 -0.57 13.74
N SER A 5 -91.61 -1.72 13.10
CA SER A 5 -90.63 -2.56 12.42
C SER A 5 -90.19 -1.94 11.08
N GLY A 6 -89.04 -2.37 10.57
CA GLY A 6 -88.62 -2.24 9.16
C GLY A 6 -87.12 -2.55 9.04
N ASP A 7 -86.75 -3.80 8.72
CA ASP A 7 -86.49 -4.34 7.35
C ASP A 7 -85.07 -3.98 6.88
N SER A 8 -84.14 -4.97 6.85
CA SER A 8 -83.59 -5.65 5.64
C SER A 8 -83.18 -4.67 4.53
N GLY A 9 -82.03 -4.75 3.86
CA GLY A 9 -80.94 -5.70 3.74
C GLY A 9 -80.17 -5.29 2.47
N SER A 10 -78.85 -5.21 2.53
CA SER A 10 -77.92 -5.11 1.38
C SER A 10 -76.52 -5.00 2.01
N LYS A 11 -75.76 -6.07 2.19
CA LYS A 11 -74.89 -6.72 1.20
C LYS A 11 -74.03 -5.70 0.43
N ASP A 12 -73.03 -5.19 1.14
CA ASP A 12 -71.91 -4.45 0.57
C ASP A 12 -70.85 -5.47 0.14
N ASP A 13 -70.72 -5.66 -1.17
CA ASP A 13 -69.56 -6.30 -1.80
C ASP A 13 -68.50 -5.22 -2.08
N ASP A 14 -67.25 -5.59 -1.80
CA ASP A 14 -66.00 -4.83 -1.96
C ASP A 14 -65.85 -4.09 -3.30
N ALA A 15 -65.40 -2.83 -3.25
CA ALA A 15 -64.36 -2.30 -4.14
C ALA A 15 -63.96 -0.85 -3.80
N GLY A 16 -62.71 -0.68 -3.37
CA GLY A 16 -61.82 0.42 -3.77
C GLY A 16 -62.25 1.87 -3.50
N GLY A 17 -61.83 2.42 -2.36
CA GLY A 17 -61.86 3.84 -2.08
C GLY A 17 -60.62 4.29 -1.31
N GLU A 18 -59.78 5.06 -1.99
CA GLU A 18 -58.54 5.72 -1.60
C GLU A 18 -58.34 6.07 -0.10
N ALA A 19 -57.21 5.61 0.45
CA ALA A 19 -56.53 6.29 1.54
C ALA A 19 -55.52 7.30 0.94
N PRO A 20 -55.40 8.52 1.49
CA PRO A 20 -54.49 9.53 0.96
C PRO A 20 -53.03 9.09 1.12
N GLY A 21 -52.29 9.18 0.01
CA GLY A 21 -50.92 8.69 -0.12
C GLY A 21 -49.96 9.28 0.90
N LEU A 22 -49.55 8.45 1.85
CA LEU A 22 -48.36 8.61 2.69
C LEU A 22 -47.14 7.90 2.08
N TRP A 23 -46.96 8.02 0.76
CA TRP A 23 -45.83 7.46 0.02
C TRP A 23 -45.26 8.49 -0.95
N GLN A 24 -44.67 9.52 -0.36
CA GLN A 24 -43.79 10.51 -0.96
C GLN A 24 -42.74 10.72 0.14
N GLU A 25 -41.51 10.22 0.07
CA GLU A 25 -40.59 10.09 -1.06
C GLU A 25 -39.72 8.83 -0.88
N ARG A 26 -39.86 7.83 -1.77
CA ARG A 26 -38.82 6.79 -1.96
C ARG A 26 -38.39 6.88 -3.40
N GLY A 27 -37.42 7.75 -3.67
CA GLY A 27 -37.01 8.00 -5.04
C GLY A 27 -35.89 9.00 -5.27
N PHE A 28 -34.92 9.16 -4.36
CA PHE A 28 -33.62 9.78 -4.73
C PHE A 28 -32.49 9.50 -3.72
N VAL A 29 -32.18 8.24 -3.41
CA VAL A 29 -30.86 7.90 -2.83
C VAL A 29 -30.43 6.51 -3.34
N ALA A 30 -30.29 6.40 -4.67
CA ALA A 30 -29.84 5.17 -5.33
C ALA A 30 -28.51 5.33 -6.09
N SER A 31 -27.74 6.40 -5.84
CA SER A 31 -26.46 6.60 -6.53
C SER A 31 -25.48 7.43 -5.70
N ALA A 32 -24.90 6.81 -4.65
CA ALA A 32 -23.69 7.33 -3.98
C ALA A 32 -22.91 6.26 -3.16
N ILE A 33 -23.22 4.96 -3.29
CA ILE A 33 -22.68 3.91 -2.40
C ILE A 33 -21.59 3.05 -3.06
N VAL A 34 -21.08 3.42 -4.25
CA VAL A 34 -20.14 2.59 -5.02
C VAL A 34 -18.84 3.32 -5.35
N VAL A 35 -18.17 3.97 -4.38
CA VAL A 35 -16.94 4.74 -4.70
C VAL A 35 -15.72 4.43 -3.81
N GLY A 36 -15.87 3.92 -2.58
CA GLY A 36 -14.71 3.72 -1.66
C GLY A 36 -13.69 2.68 -2.13
N ALA A 37 -14.13 1.46 -2.42
CA ALA A 37 -13.27 0.38 -2.93
C ALA A 37 -12.85 0.57 -4.41
N VAL A 38 -13.50 1.52 -5.09
CA VAL A 38 -13.20 1.86 -6.47
C VAL A 38 -12.11 2.92 -6.55
N VAL A 39 -11.62 3.54 -5.46
CA VAL A 39 -10.49 4.49 -5.58
C VAL A 39 -9.18 3.75 -5.88
N VAL A 40 -8.85 2.65 -5.19
CA VAL A 40 -7.58 1.94 -5.49
C VAL A 40 -7.65 1.16 -6.81
N CYS A 41 -8.84 0.69 -7.23
CA CYS A 41 -9.03 0.05 -8.54
C CYS A 41 -9.30 1.03 -9.70
N LEU A 42 -10.02 2.14 -9.55
CA LEU A 42 -10.24 3.17 -10.60
C LEU A 42 -9.02 4.04 -10.83
N LEU A 43 -8.15 4.24 -9.83
CA LEU A 43 -6.86 4.89 -10.10
C LEU A 43 -5.98 4.05 -11.03
N VAL A 44 -6.23 2.75 -11.16
CA VAL A 44 -5.62 1.88 -12.18
C VAL A 44 -6.48 1.85 -13.45
N TRP A 45 -7.81 1.77 -13.32
CA TRP A 45 -8.74 1.57 -14.44
C TRP A 45 -9.03 2.84 -15.28
N PHE A 46 -9.04 4.03 -14.68
CA PHE A 46 -9.35 5.28 -15.38
C PHE A 46 -8.14 5.79 -16.18
N PHE A 47 -6.92 5.61 -15.67
CA PHE A 47 -5.69 5.98 -16.39
C PHE A 47 -5.25 4.96 -17.45
N ALA A 48 -5.85 3.77 -17.51
CA ALA A 48 -5.60 2.77 -18.54
C ALA A 48 -6.51 2.90 -19.77
N ARG A 49 -7.46 3.86 -19.77
CA ARG A 49 -8.55 3.93 -20.74
C ARG A 49 -8.64 5.25 -21.52
N ASP A 50 -7.50 5.84 -21.90
CA ASP A 50 -7.49 6.88 -22.94
C ASP A 50 -7.09 6.27 -24.29
N PRO A 51 -8.01 6.22 -25.29
CA PRO A 51 -7.72 5.74 -26.62
C PRO A 51 -7.13 6.85 -27.49
N GLY A 52 -5.85 6.72 -27.82
CA GLY A 52 -5.27 7.10 -29.11
C GLY A 52 -4.97 8.58 -29.41
N THR A 53 -3.71 8.86 -29.73
CA THR A 53 -3.34 9.49 -31.02
C THR A 53 -1.82 9.31 -31.30
N PRO A 54 -1.40 9.25 -32.58
CA PRO A 54 -0.22 8.51 -33.04
C PRO A 54 1.12 9.24 -32.87
N ALA A 55 2.16 8.43 -32.65
CA ALA A 55 3.55 8.85 -32.63
C ALA A 55 4.01 9.37 -33.99
N THR A 56 4.59 10.57 -34.01
CA THR A 56 5.42 11.04 -35.13
C THR A 56 6.88 10.80 -34.75
N GLN A 57 7.54 9.93 -35.50
CA GLN A 57 8.94 9.54 -35.41
C GLN A 57 9.85 10.53 -36.14
N PRO A 58 11.10 10.71 -35.67
CA PRO A 58 12.29 10.53 -36.54
C PRO A 58 13.38 9.71 -35.79
N THR A 59 13.79 8.50 -36.20
CA THR A 59 14.67 8.06 -37.31
C THR A 59 16.15 8.50 -37.22
N ALA A 60 17.02 7.46 -37.08
CA ALA A 60 18.42 7.31 -37.52
C ALA A 60 19.52 8.11 -36.78
N SER A 61 20.78 7.67 -36.58
CA SER A 61 21.55 6.41 -36.70
C SER A 61 22.97 6.68 -36.09
N PRO A 62 23.89 5.69 -35.99
CA PRO A 62 25.01 5.66 -35.03
C PRO A 62 26.35 6.21 -35.56
N SER A 63 27.37 6.27 -34.70
CA SER A 63 28.78 6.39 -35.12
C SER A 63 29.70 5.47 -34.31
N VAL A 64 30.36 4.60 -35.08
CA VAL A 64 31.59 3.80 -34.88
C VAL A 64 32.75 4.77 -34.48
N VAL A 65 33.82 4.43 -33.74
CA VAL A 65 35.00 3.64 -34.15
C VAL A 65 35.89 3.26 -32.95
N GLU A 66 36.40 2.03 -32.96
CA GLU A 66 37.62 1.55 -32.28
C GLU A 66 38.81 1.66 -33.26
N PRO A 67 40.04 1.96 -32.83
CA PRO A 67 41.09 0.95 -33.07
C PRO A 67 42.17 0.82 -31.97
N THR A 68 42.45 -0.45 -31.69
CA THR A 68 43.68 -1.15 -31.29
C THR A 68 45.01 -0.37 -31.33
N GLU A 69 45.83 -0.49 -30.28
CA GLU A 69 47.30 -0.63 -30.39
C GLU A 69 47.95 -1.12 -29.06
N GLN A 70 48.77 -2.17 -29.16
CA GLN A 70 49.64 -2.73 -28.12
C GLN A 70 51.08 -2.68 -28.67
N PRO A 71 52.10 -2.39 -27.85
CA PRO A 71 53.20 -3.35 -27.76
C PRO A 71 53.86 -3.48 -26.37
N THR A 72 54.10 -4.75 -26.02
CA THR A 72 55.24 -5.42 -25.35
C THR A 72 56.24 -4.63 -24.50
N GLY A 73 56.46 -5.11 -23.27
CA GLY A 73 57.69 -4.89 -22.49
C GLY A 73 57.65 -5.56 -21.11
N GLU A 74 58.23 -6.76 -20.98
CA GLU A 74 58.53 -7.42 -19.69
C GLU A 74 60.05 -7.32 -19.43
N PRO A 75 60.48 -7.06 -18.18
CA PRO A 75 61.41 -7.99 -17.54
C PRO A 75 61.19 -8.23 -16.03
N THR A 76 61.03 -9.52 -15.70
CA THR A 76 61.47 -10.33 -14.53
C THR A 76 62.18 -9.69 -13.31
N VAL A 77 61.62 -9.85 -12.09
CA VAL A 77 62.29 -10.27 -10.81
C VAL A 77 61.20 -10.78 -9.76
N PRO A 78 61.52 -11.47 -8.64
CA PRO A 78 61.04 -12.81 -8.20
C PRO A 78 59.88 -12.80 -7.14
N PRO A 79 59.35 -13.96 -6.68
CA PRO A 79 57.99 -14.03 -6.13
C PRO A 79 57.90 -13.55 -4.68
N ALA A 80 57.01 -12.59 -4.42
CA ALA A 80 56.47 -12.34 -3.10
C ALA A 80 55.19 -13.18 -2.94
N THR A 81 55.23 -14.16 -2.06
CA THR A 81 54.07 -14.93 -1.58
C THR A 81 53.00 -13.97 -1.03
N PRO A 82 51.77 -13.92 -1.58
CA PRO A 82 50.63 -13.46 -0.83
C PRO A 82 50.03 -14.66 -0.10
N THR A 83 50.13 -14.66 1.22
CA THR A 83 49.23 -15.41 2.08
C THR A 83 47.84 -14.80 1.90
N ASP A 84 47.10 -15.26 0.89
CA ASP A 84 45.66 -15.02 0.80
C ASP A 84 44.97 -15.92 1.82
N GLU A 85 44.88 -15.41 3.04
CA GLU A 85 43.91 -15.87 4.01
C GLU A 85 42.52 -15.37 3.55
N PRO A 86 41.55 -16.25 3.26
CA PRO A 86 40.22 -15.82 2.88
C PRO A 86 39.58 -15.14 4.09
N THR A 87 39.51 -13.82 4.05
CA THR A 87 38.57 -13.05 4.89
C THR A 87 37.18 -13.63 4.64
N PRO A 88 36.44 -14.10 5.67
CA PRO A 88 35.12 -14.65 5.44
C PRO A 88 34.19 -13.55 4.94
N THR A 89 33.83 -13.65 3.66
CA THR A 89 32.68 -12.97 3.06
C THR A 89 31.47 -13.21 3.97
N SER A 90 30.94 -12.13 4.53
CA SER A 90 29.72 -12.17 5.33
C SER A 90 28.57 -12.57 4.42
N THR A 91 28.15 -13.83 4.48
CA THR A 91 26.91 -14.32 3.87
C THR A 91 25.74 -13.43 4.32
N PRO A 92 24.81 -13.03 3.42
CA PRO A 92 23.62 -12.29 3.82
C PRO A 92 22.85 -13.12 4.86
N SER A 93 22.67 -12.53 6.04
CA SER A 93 21.94 -13.17 7.13
C SER A 93 20.51 -13.45 6.69
N GLY A 94 20.02 -14.64 7.04
CA GLY A 94 18.64 -15.05 6.84
C GLY A 94 17.64 -14.13 7.54
N PRO A 95 16.33 -14.46 7.49
CA PRO A 95 15.28 -13.63 8.08
C PRO A 95 15.61 -13.24 9.54
N PRO A 96 15.26 -12.00 9.96
CA PRO A 96 15.68 -11.45 11.24
C PRO A 96 15.30 -12.39 12.40
N ALA A 97 16.25 -12.63 13.30
CA ALA A 97 16.04 -13.49 14.46
C ALA A 97 14.94 -12.93 15.38
N SER A 98 13.94 -13.75 15.68
CA SER A 98 12.79 -13.41 16.53
C SER A 98 13.24 -12.79 17.87
N GLY A 99 12.65 -11.64 18.24
CA GLY A 99 12.89 -10.99 19.54
C GLY A 99 14.07 -10.01 19.60
N ARG A 100 14.68 -9.65 18.46
CA ARG A 100 15.65 -8.55 18.35
C ARG A 100 15.26 -7.62 17.22
N GLY A 101 15.68 -6.36 17.32
CA GLY A 101 15.42 -5.36 16.28
C GLY A 101 13.98 -4.83 16.28
N GLY A 102 13.63 -4.07 15.25
CA GLY A 102 12.30 -3.46 15.12
C GLY A 102 11.88 -2.70 16.39
N CYS A 103 10.69 -2.99 16.92
CA CYS A 103 10.17 -2.34 18.13
C CYS A 103 10.97 -2.65 19.42
N TYR A 104 11.85 -3.65 19.39
CA TYR A 104 12.78 -3.97 20.49
C TYR A 104 14.07 -3.14 20.44
N THR A 105 14.33 -2.41 19.36
CA THR A 105 15.51 -1.57 19.22
C THR A 105 15.48 -0.45 20.26
N LYS A 106 16.48 -0.43 21.14
CA LYS A 106 16.66 0.64 22.13
C LYS A 106 17.21 1.87 21.43
N ASN A 107 16.59 3.03 21.65
CA ASN A 107 17.00 4.32 21.10
C ASN A 107 17.26 4.27 19.57
N PRO A 108 16.27 3.88 18.76
CA PRO A 108 16.46 3.81 17.32
C PRO A 108 16.73 5.22 16.76
N ASP A 109 17.45 5.31 15.63
CA ASP A 109 17.77 6.59 14.99
C ASP A 109 16.51 7.43 14.74
N GLN A 110 16.51 8.67 15.22
CA GLN A 110 15.39 9.61 15.10
C GLN A 110 15.55 10.57 13.91
N GLY A 111 16.66 10.46 13.18
CA GLY A 111 16.91 11.24 11.98
C GLY A 111 15.93 10.88 10.86
N ARG A 112 15.40 11.90 10.19
CA ARG A 112 14.67 11.67 8.94
C ARG A 112 15.64 11.07 7.91
N PRO A 113 15.35 9.89 7.34
CA PRO A 113 16.24 9.25 6.37
C PRO A 113 16.45 10.18 5.17
N ARG A 114 17.69 10.25 4.70
CA ARG A 114 18.11 10.97 3.48
C ARG A 114 18.60 10.03 2.38
N VAL A 115 18.80 8.77 2.73
CA VAL A 115 19.27 7.69 1.86
C VAL A 115 18.43 6.45 2.14
N ALA A 116 18.48 5.47 1.24
CA ALA A 116 17.80 4.20 1.45
C ALA A 116 18.35 3.50 2.71
N PRO A 117 17.49 2.86 3.54
CA PRO A 117 17.97 2.04 4.65
C PRO A 117 18.88 0.92 4.14
N SER A 118 19.99 0.69 4.83
CA SER A 118 20.93 -0.39 4.54
C SER A 118 20.46 -1.72 5.15
N GLY A 119 20.99 -2.84 4.67
CA GLY A 119 20.69 -4.16 5.26
C GLY A 119 19.23 -4.60 5.06
N VAL A 120 18.59 -4.12 4.00
CA VAL A 120 17.21 -4.48 3.66
C VAL A 120 17.20 -5.73 2.79
N THR A 121 16.41 -6.71 3.17
CA THR A 121 16.04 -7.85 2.34
C THR A 121 14.62 -7.67 1.82
N TRP A 122 14.31 -8.32 0.70
CA TRP A 122 13.00 -8.19 0.04
C TRP A 122 12.33 -9.55 -0.03
N GLN A 123 11.05 -9.58 0.35
CA GLN A 123 10.22 -10.78 0.33
C GLN A 123 8.95 -10.53 -0.48
N PHE A 124 8.48 -11.54 -1.21
CA PHE A 124 7.19 -11.48 -1.87
C PHE A 124 6.05 -11.59 -0.86
N GLU A 125 5.12 -10.64 -0.95
CA GLU A 125 3.79 -10.69 -0.34
C GLU A 125 2.77 -10.54 -1.45
N ALA A 126 2.03 -11.62 -1.74
CA ALA A 126 1.27 -11.78 -2.99
C ALA A 126 2.12 -11.47 -4.24
N ASN A 127 1.91 -10.32 -4.90
CA ASN A 127 2.60 -9.89 -6.11
C ASN A 127 3.50 -8.65 -5.90
N MET A 128 3.79 -8.28 -4.65
CA MET A 128 4.55 -7.09 -4.29
C MET A 128 5.76 -7.48 -3.43
N LEU A 129 6.93 -6.84 -3.64
CA LEU A 129 8.04 -7.05 -2.70
C LEU A 129 7.90 -6.09 -1.52
N ILE A 130 7.96 -6.65 -0.32
CA ILE A 130 7.98 -5.88 0.93
C ILE A 130 9.40 -5.88 1.53
N PRO A 131 9.82 -4.75 2.13
CA PRO A 131 11.15 -4.65 2.74
C PRO A 131 11.16 -5.24 4.16
N LEU A 132 12.20 -6.00 4.47
CA LEU A 132 12.50 -6.48 5.81
C LEU A 132 13.86 -5.94 6.23
N GLN A 133 13.98 -5.47 7.47
CA GLN A 133 15.23 -4.97 8.03
C GLN A 133 15.34 -5.38 9.50
N GLN A 134 16.52 -5.80 9.94
CA GLN A 134 16.73 -6.17 11.34
C GLN A 134 16.47 -4.99 12.29
N GLU A 135 17.09 -3.84 12.06
CA GLU A 135 16.99 -2.68 12.96
C GLU A 135 15.61 -2.03 12.92
N GLY A 136 15.06 -1.85 11.72
CA GLY A 136 13.81 -1.13 11.47
C GLY A 136 12.53 -1.98 11.56
N GLY A 137 12.67 -3.30 11.47
CA GLY A 137 11.56 -4.27 11.46
C GLY A 137 11.08 -4.63 10.05
N PRO A 138 10.06 -5.51 9.94
CA PRO A 138 9.33 -6.12 11.05
C PRO A 138 10.19 -7.12 11.85
N ALA A 139 10.00 -7.17 13.16
CA ALA A 139 10.72 -8.10 14.06
C ALA A 139 9.84 -9.24 14.60
N VAL A 140 8.54 -9.20 14.29
CA VAL A 140 7.55 -10.22 14.69
C VAL A 140 6.69 -10.60 13.49
N THR A 141 6.53 -11.90 13.29
CA THR A 141 5.51 -12.50 12.44
C THR A 141 4.58 -13.30 13.35
N ASP A 142 3.30 -12.98 13.39
CA ASP A 142 2.34 -13.77 14.17
C ASP A 142 1.96 -15.09 13.47
N GLU A 143 1.23 -15.96 14.16
CA GLU A 143 0.81 -17.27 13.62
C GLU A 143 -0.03 -17.17 12.34
N SER A 144 -0.66 -16.02 12.11
CA SER A 144 -1.44 -15.76 10.92
C SER A 144 -0.63 -15.18 9.77
N GLY A 145 0.65 -14.83 9.99
CA GLY A 145 1.54 -14.23 9.00
C GLY A 145 1.57 -12.70 9.01
N VAL A 146 0.90 -12.03 9.96
CA VAL A 146 0.94 -10.57 10.04
C VAL A 146 2.29 -10.12 10.58
N LEU A 147 2.92 -9.21 9.84
CA LEU A 147 4.21 -8.63 10.18
C LEU A 147 4.04 -7.37 11.03
N SER A 148 4.76 -7.32 12.15
CA SER A 148 4.66 -6.25 13.15
C SER A 148 5.98 -6.01 13.88
N CYS A 149 5.94 -5.17 14.90
CA CYS A 149 7.07 -4.74 15.71
C CYS A 149 8.10 -3.97 14.89
N PHE A 150 7.71 -2.79 14.39
CA PHE A 150 8.63 -1.87 13.70
C PHE A 150 9.29 -0.91 14.70
N ALA A 151 10.50 -0.46 14.39
CA ALA A 151 11.23 0.45 15.27
C ALA A 151 10.48 1.78 15.45
N HIS A 152 10.55 2.34 16.67
CA HIS A 152 9.97 3.64 17.00
C HIS A 152 10.81 4.79 16.42
N SER A 153 10.92 4.85 15.09
CA SER A 153 11.75 5.77 14.33
C SER A 153 11.12 6.17 12.99
N PRO A 154 11.62 7.22 12.31
CA PRO A 154 11.18 7.56 10.95
C PRO A 154 11.39 6.42 9.95
N THR A 155 12.53 5.72 10.01
CA THR A 155 12.81 4.55 9.15
C THR A 155 11.84 3.41 9.44
N GLY A 156 11.57 3.11 10.72
CA GLY A 156 10.59 2.09 11.11
C GLY A 156 9.18 2.42 10.62
N ALA A 157 8.79 3.71 10.61
CA ALA A 157 7.50 4.14 10.08
C ALA A 157 7.37 3.92 8.55
N VAL A 158 8.44 4.16 7.79
CA VAL A 158 8.47 3.88 6.34
C VAL A 158 8.32 2.39 6.07
N LEU A 159 9.08 1.56 6.78
CA LEU A 159 9.00 0.10 6.64
C LEU A 159 7.61 -0.42 7.04
N ALA A 160 7.05 0.09 8.15
CA ALA A 160 5.70 -0.24 8.59
C ALA A 160 4.65 0.10 7.53
N ALA A 161 4.76 1.26 6.88
CA ALA A 161 3.86 1.67 5.82
C ALA A 161 3.95 0.72 4.61
N MET A 162 5.17 0.45 4.11
CA MET A 162 5.37 -0.41 2.94
C MET A 162 4.91 -1.85 3.20
N VAL A 163 5.29 -2.43 4.33
CA VAL A 163 4.89 -3.79 4.68
C VAL A 163 3.37 -3.87 4.85
N THR A 164 2.74 -2.94 5.56
CA THR A 164 1.28 -2.94 5.74
C THR A 164 0.54 -2.80 4.40
N LEU A 165 0.99 -1.91 3.52
CA LEU A 165 0.41 -1.74 2.17
C LEU A 165 0.59 -2.98 1.29
N GLY A 166 1.68 -3.72 1.46
CA GLY A 166 1.90 -5.01 0.80
C GLY A 166 0.95 -6.08 1.34
N GLN A 167 0.93 -6.30 2.66
CA GLN A 167 0.14 -7.38 3.27
C GLN A 167 -1.37 -7.19 3.14
N ILE A 168 -1.88 -5.96 3.07
CA ILE A 168 -3.31 -5.69 2.82
C ILE A 168 -3.76 -6.24 1.45
N ARG A 169 -2.85 -6.36 0.47
CA ARG A 169 -3.18 -6.91 -0.85
C ARG A 169 -3.33 -8.43 -0.86
N ASN A 170 -2.82 -9.12 0.16
CA ASN A 170 -2.99 -10.56 0.28
C ASN A 170 -4.39 -10.86 0.84
N PRO A 171 -5.32 -11.42 0.03
CA PRO A 171 -6.70 -11.65 0.44
C PRO A 171 -6.83 -12.61 1.63
N GLU A 172 -5.82 -13.43 1.90
CA GLU A 172 -5.79 -14.33 3.06
C GLU A 172 -5.42 -13.61 4.36
N LEU A 173 -4.78 -12.44 4.26
CA LEU A 173 -4.29 -11.65 5.39
C LEU A 173 -5.05 -10.34 5.59
N THR A 174 -5.71 -9.79 4.55
CA THR A 174 -6.29 -8.43 4.53
C THR A 174 -7.05 -8.09 5.82
N ASP A 175 -8.02 -8.89 6.23
CA ASP A 175 -8.83 -8.63 7.43
C ASP A 175 -7.99 -8.56 8.72
N ARG A 176 -7.00 -9.45 8.85
CA ARG A 176 -6.12 -9.53 10.01
C ARG A 176 -5.14 -8.37 10.03
N VAL A 177 -4.56 -8.03 8.88
CA VAL A 177 -3.68 -6.87 8.73
C VAL A 177 -4.44 -5.59 9.02
N LEU A 178 -5.66 -5.42 8.50
CA LEU A 178 -6.50 -4.25 8.79
C LEU A 178 -6.78 -4.13 10.29
N ALA A 179 -7.13 -5.22 10.96
CA ALA A 179 -7.35 -5.21 12.41
C ALA A 179 -6.08 -4.90 13.21
N ALA A 180 -4.94 -5.46 12.80
CA ALA A 180 -3.69 -5.46 13.54
C ALA A 180 -2.70 -4.35 13.18
N ARG A 181 -2.85 -3.66 12.05
CA ARG A 181 -1.90 -2.63 11.55
C ARG A 181 -2.53 -1.27 11.29
N ILE A 182 -3.86 -1.17 11.26
CA ILE A 182 -4.56 0.12 11.17
C ILE A 182 -4.93 0.60 12.58
N ALA A 183 -4.82 1.91 12.80
CA ALA A 183 -5.21 2.55 14.04
C ALA A 183 -6.71 2.32 14.31
N PRO A 184 -7.14 2.09 15.56
CA PRO A 184 -8.56 1.99 15.89
C PRO A 184 -9.32 3.25 15.51
N GLY A 185 -10.46 3.09 14.81
CA GLY A 185 -11.34 4.20 14.43
C GLY A 185 -12.39 3.79 13.39
N PRO A 186 -13.31 4.70 13.03
CA PRO A 186 -14.37 4.46 12.04
C PRO A 186 -13.81 3.98 10.70
N GLY A 187 -12.74 4.61 10.21
CA GLY A 187 -12.07 4.24 8.97
C GLY A 187 -11.60 2.78 8.92
N ARG A 188 -11.01 2.29 10.01
CA ARG A 188 -10.62 0.88 10.12
C ARG A 188 -11.81 -0.06 10.04
N ASN A 189 -12.87 0.24 10.80
CA ASN A 189 -14.06 -0.60 10.85
C ASN A 189 -14.72 -0.68 9.46
N ARG A 190 -14.76 0.46 8.77
CA ARG A 190 -15.23 0.54 7.39
C ARG A 190 -14.36 -0.29 6.44
N ALA A 191 -13.05 -0.10 6.45
CA ALA A 191 -12.12 -0.87 5.60
C ALA A 191 -12.26 -2.39 5.83
N ILE A 192 -12.38 -2.83 7.08
CA ILE A 192 -12.62 -4.25 7.42
C ILE A 192 -13.97 -4.73 6.86
N SER A 193 -15.04 -3.93 7.01
CA SER A 193 -16.35 -4.30 6.46
C SER A 193 -16.33 -4.42 4.94
N GLU A 194 -15.65 -3.50 4.26
CA GLU A 194 -15.53 -3.48 2.79
C GLU A 194 -14.69 -4.65 2.28
N ALA A 195 -13.60 -5.00 2.97
CA ALA A 195 -12.74 -6.14 2.63
C ALA A 195 -13.47 -7.49 2.73
N ARG A 196 -14.39 -7.65 3.68
CA ARG A 196 -15.20 -8.87 3.82
C ARG A 196 -16.26 -9.03 2.74
N VAL A 197 -16.84 -7.91 2.28
CA VAL A 197 -17.88 -7.90 1.25
C VAL A 197 -17.27 -7.99 -0.15
N THR A 198 -16.11 -7.35 -0.34
CA THR A 198 -15.40 -7.29 -1.61
C THR A 198 -14.24 -8.28 -1.57
N ARG A 199 -14.44 -9.49 -2.08
CA ARG A 199 -13.33 -10.41 -2.30
C ARG A 199 -12.50 -9.87 -3.47
N THR A 200 -11.46 -9.09 -3.18
CA THR A 200 -10.57 -8.52 -4.20
C THR A 200 -9.96 -9.67 -5.02
N PRO A 201 -10.23 -9.75 -6.34
CA PRO A 201 -9.58 -10.74 -7.18
C PRO A 201 -8.07 -10.55 -7.14
N ARG A 202 -7.31 -11.64 -7.20
CA ARG A 202 -5.87 -11.58 -7.39
C ARG A 202 -5.62 -10.96 -8.77
N ASN A 203 -5.17 -9.71 -8.83
CA ASN A 203 -4.76 -9.09 -10.09
C ASN A 203 -3.43 -9.71 -10.51
N GLU A 204 -3.49 -10.72 -11.38
CA GLU A 204 -2.32 -11.48 -11.84
C GLU A 204 -1.52 -10.74 -12.95
N GLY A 205 -2.04 -9.64 -13.49
CA GLY A 205 -1.48 -8.96 -14.68
C GLY A 205 -0.57 -7.74 -14.44
N ASP A 206 -0.81 -6.95 -13.38
CA ASP A 206 -0.10 -5.68 -13.17
C ASP A 206 0.76 -5.74 -11.89
N ALA A 207 2.05 -5.99 -12.05
CA ALA A 207 3.00 -6.02 -10.95
C ALA A 207 3.30 -4.60 -10.44
N SER A 208 2.51 -4.13 -9.47
CA SER A 208 2.79 -2.87 -8.78
C SER A 208 3.95 -3.04 -7.81
N GLN A 209 4.95 -2.16 -7.84
CA GLN A 209 6.13 -2.27 -6.99
C GLN A 209 6.53 -0.96 -6.32
N PHE A 210 6.99 -1.01 -5.06
CA PHE A 210 7.57 0.16 -4.41
C PHE A 210 8.79 0.66 -5.20
N THR A 211 8.87 1.97 -5.43
CA THR A 211 10.00 2.59 -6.12
C THR A 211 10.71 3.66 -5.30
N GLY A 212 10.10 4.13 -4.22
CA GLY A 212 10.71 5.07 -3.30
C GLY A 212 9.78 5.56 -2.21
N PHE A 213 10.31 6.41 -1.34
CA PHE A 213 9.55 7.05 -0.28
C PHE A 213 10.08 8.45 0.03
N LYS A 214 9.30 9.23 0.77
CA LYS A 214 9.69 10.53 1.32
C LYS A 214 9.04 10.72 2.68
N VAL A 215 9.81 11.06 3.70
CA VAL A 215 9.26 11.42 5.02
C VAL A 215 8.95 12.92 5.02
N ILE A 216 7.68 13.27 5.16
CA ILE A 216 7.21 14.66 5.15
C ILE A 216 7.30 15.26 6.55
N ASP A 217 6.74 14.55 7.52
CA ASP A 217 6.68 14.97 8.91
C ASP A 217 6.93 13.79 9.83
N TYR A 218 7.53 14.09 10.97
CA TYR A 218 7.79 13.10 11.99
C TYR A 218 7.80 13.74 13.38
N THR A 219 7.02 13.15 14.26
CA THR A 219 7.12 13.28 15.72
C THR A 219 7.24 11.89 16.32
N LYS A 220 7.48 11.78 17.63
CA LYS A 220 7.50 10.48 18.29
C LYS A 220 6.19 9.71 18.06
N ASP A 221 5.05 10.38 18.08
CA ASP A 221 3.76 9.67 18.03
C ASP A 221 3.08 9.67 16.65
N ARG A 222 3.67 10.34 15.66
CA ARG A 222 3.11 10.51 14.32
C ARG A 222 4.19 10.53 13.24
N ALA A 223 3.92 9.89 12.10
CA ALA A 223 4.69 10.04 10.88
C ALA A 223 3.77 10.31 9.70
N ILE A 224 4.20 11.16 8.76
CA ILE A 224 3.55 11.31 7.45
C ILE A 224 4.60 10.98 6.40
N VAL A 225 4.35 9.93 5.63
CA VAL A 225 5.27 9.44 4.60
C VAL A 225 4.55 9.38 3.26
N TYR A 226 5.22 9.80 2.19
CA TYR A 226 4.78 9.46 0.84
C TYR A 226 5.44 8.16 0.42
N ILE A 227 4.64 7.24 -0.12
CA ILE A 227 5.11 5.99 -0.70
C ILE A 227 4.89 6.07 -2.21
N ALA A 228 5.98 5.95 -2.97
CA ALA A 228 5.93 5.91 -4.43
C ALA A 228 5.84 4.45 -4.91
N VAL A 229 4.85 4.18 -5.74
CA VAL A 229 4.55 2.86 -6.30
C VAL A 229 4.55 2.97 -7.82
N ARG A 230 5.34 2.14 -8.47
CA ARG A 230 5.27 1.92 -9.91
C ARG A 230 4.03 1.09 -10.21
N LEU A 231 3.15 1.59 -11.07
CA LEU A 231 1.93 0.89 -11.51
C LEU A 231 2.17 0.14 -12.82
N ASP A 232 2.95 0.72 -13.73
CA ASP A 232 3.38 0.12 -14.99
C ASP A 232 4.79 0.65 -15.40
N SER A 233 5.25 0.37 -16.63
CA SER A 233 6.57 0.79 -17.10
C SER A 233 6.75 2.32 -17.16
N GLN A 234 5.66 3.08 -17.27
CA GLN A 234 5.65 4.52 -17.50
C GLN A 234 5.05 5.32 -16.32
N LYS A 235 4.26 4.69 -15.44
CA LYS A 235 3.49 5.38 -14.40
C LYS A 235 3.98 5.06 -13.01
N ILE A 236 4.25 6.12 -12.25
CA ILE A 236 4.54 6.08 -10.82
C ILE A 236 3.47 6.93 -10.12
N ALA A 237 2.79 6.35 -9.15
CA ALA A 237 1.88 7.06 -8.25
C ALA A 237 2.54 7.26 -6.89
N ALA A 238 2.26 8.36 -6.20
CA ALA A 238 2.65 8.59 -4.82
C ALA A 238 1.45 8.80 -3.92
N LEU A 239 1.41 8.05 -2.82
CA LEU A 239 0.32 8.11 -1.84
C LEU A 239 0.86 8.64 -0.51
N PRO A 240 0.24 9.66 0.10
CA PRO A 240 0.51 10.01 1.49
C PRO A 240 -0.09 8.98 2.44
N VAL A 241 0.71 8.52 3.40
CA VAL A 241 0.35 7.59 4.44
C VAL A 241 0.64 8.25 5.78
N THR A 242 -0.40 8.42 6.59
CA THR A 242 -0.25 8.89 7.97
C THR A 242 -0.16 7.69 8.88
N LEU A 243 0.82 7.68 9.78
CA LEU A 243 0.99 6.66 10.80
C LEU A 243 0.96 7.30 12.19
N THR A 244 0.46 6.54 13.16
CA THR A 244 0.55 6.87 14.58
C THR A 244 1.27 5.76 15.33
N TRP A 245 2.11 6.13 16.30
CA TRP A 245 2.69 5.18 17.23
C TRP A 245 1.67 4.85 18.31
N SER A 246 1.30 3.58 18.42
CA SER A 246 0.39 3.14 19.49
C SER A 246 0.53 1.66 19.77
N ARG A 247 0.40 1.31 21.05
CA ARG A 247 0.55 -0.08 21.55
C ARG A 247 1.90 -0.71 21.11
N GLY A 248 2.97 0.08 21.15
CA GLY A 248 4.34 -0.38 20.87
C GLY A 248 4.67 -0.59 19.39
N ASP A 249 3.88 -0.03 18.47
CA ASP A 249 4.14 -0.17 17.04
C ASP A 249 3.54 1.00 16.22
N TRP A 250 3.98 1.14 14.97
CA TRP A 250 3.40 2.06 13.99
C TRP A 250 2.11 1.50 13.41
N ARG A 251 1.07 2.32 13.32
CA ARG A 251 -0.21 1.96 12.72
C ARG A 251 -0.64 3.00 11.72
N ILE A 252 -1.10 2.58 10.55
CA ILE A 252 -1.64 3.52 9.56
C ILE A 252 -2.97 4.09 10.08
N VAL A 253 -3.17 5.38 9.89
CA VAL A 253 -4.43 6.08 10.17
C VAL A 253 -5.22 6.19 8.87
N LEU A 254 -6.46 5.72 8.89
CA LEU A 254 -7.42 5.92 7.81
C LEU A 254 -8.39 7.04 8.18
N GLN A 255 -8.89 7.73 7.16
CA GLN A 255 -10.00 8.69 7.29
C GLN A 255 -11.30 7.93 7.61
N GLU A 256 -12.33 8.65 8.06
CA GLU A 256 -13.62 8.02 8.45
C GLU A 256 -14.29 7.24 7.31
N ASP A 257 -14.05 7.65 6.06
CA ASP A 257 -14.51 6.96 4.86
C ASP A 257 -13.68 5.70 4.50
N GLY A 258 -12.68 5.34 5.31
CA GLY A 258 -11.82 4.17 5.11
C GLY A 258 -10.65 4.41 4.14
N SER A 259 -10.54 5.60 3.55
CA SER A 259 -9.42 5.96 2.66
C SER A 259 -8.17 6.39 3.44
N PHE A 260 -7.02 6.44 2.78
CA PHE A 260 -5.78 6.94 3.38
C PHE A 260 -5.75 8.48 3.48
N ASN A 261 -6.39 9.18 2.54
CA ASN A 261 -6.26 10.63 2.33
C ASN A 261 -7.56 11.32 1.91
N GLY A 262 -8.72 10.70 2.14
CA GLY A 262 -10.03 11.24 1.79
C GLY A 262 -10.27 11.22 0.28
N SER A 263 -10.78 12.34 -0.23
CA SER A 263 -11.06 12.53 -1.67
C SER A 263 -9.84 12.97 -2.49
N VAL A 264 -8.65 13.07 -1.88
CA VAL A 264 -7.44 13.52 -2.57
C VAL A 264 -6.91 12.38 -3.44
N GLN A 265 -6.73 12.64 -4.74
CA GLN A 265 -6.15 11.64 -5.65
C GLN A 265 -4.64 11.50 -5.40
N PRO A 266 -4.06 10.30 -5.54
CA PRO A 266 -2.61 10.13 -5.50
C PRO A 266 -1.91 10.93 -6.58
N ASP A 267 -0.72 11.43 -6.26
CA ASP A 267 0.07 12.21 -7.20
C ASP A 267 0.66 11.29 -8.27
N VAL A 268 0.46 11.62 -9.55
CA VAL A 268 1.19 10.96 -10.65
C VAL A 268 2.54 11.63 -10.82
N LEU A 269 3.61 10.89 -10.52
CA LEU A 269 4.97 11.40 -10.56
C LEU A 269 5.58 11.25 -11.95
N ARG A 270 6.17 12.35 -12.45
CA ARG A 270 7.03 12.34 -13.65
C ARG A 270 8.46 11.91 -13.34
N SER A 271 8.92 12.13 -12.12
CA SER A 271 10.24 11.75 -11.61
C SER A 271 10.16 11.44 -10.11
N LEU A 272 11.22 10.83 -9.57
CA LEU A 272 11.39 10.58 -8.13
C LEU A 272 12.19 11.69 -7.45
N ASP A 273 12.17 12.91 -7.98
CA ASP A 273 12.91 14.01 -7.39
C ASP A 273 12.34 14.37 -6.01
N GLY A 274 13.24 14.48 -5.03
CA GLY A 274 12.86 14.62 -3.62
C GLY A 274 12.41 13.32 -2.94
N TYR A 275 12.38 12.19 -3.64
CA TYR A 275 12.15 10.87 -3.07
C TYR A 275 13.46 10.12 -2.90
N ILE A 276 13.53 9.32 -1.84
CA ILE A 276 14.58 8.32 -1.67
C ILE A 276 14.18 7.11 -2.49
N ARG A 277 14.99 6.77 -3.51
CA ARG A 277 14.80 5.56 -4.30
C ARG A 277 14.96 4.34 -3.40
N PHE A 278 13.94 3.49 -3.38
CA PHE A 278 13.89 2.33 -2.50
C PHE A 278 12.95 1.29 -3.10
N ARG A 279 13.51 0.16 -3.56
CA ARG A 279 12.81 -0.88 -4.30
C ARG A 279 13.49 -2.24 -4.10
N GLY A 280 12.71 -3.31 -4.23
CA GLY A 280 13.25 -4.64 -4.44
C GLY A 280 13.90 -4.76 -5.83
N ALA A 281 14.87 -5.67 -5.93
CA ALA A 281 15.60 -5.95 -7.17
C ALA A 281 14.66 -6.38 -8.30
#